data_AF-A0A7J9ZLV1-F1
#
_entry.id   AF-A0A7J9ZLV1-F1
#
_cell.length_a   1.000
_cell.length_b   1.000
_cell.length_c   1.000
_cell.angle_alpha   90.00
_cell.angle_beta   90.00
_cell.angle_gamma   90.00
#
_symmetry.space_group_name_H-M   'P 1'
#
loop_
_entity.id
_entity.type
_entity.pdbx_description
1 polymer ?
#
loop_
_entity_poly.entity_id
_entity_poly.type
_entity_poly.pdbx_seq_one_letter_code
_entity_poly.pdbx_strand_id
1 'polypeptide(L)'
;MSKLGVTALAVLFLGGLWLIAAPFAVGYQPLGGGWVTATRNDLWVGALVSGISFAGLVVYAADALRELAARGRHARGREAESVTD
;
A
#
# COMPACT_ATOMS: atom_id res chain seq x y z
N MET A 1 4.54 -5.91 -11.76
CA MET A 1 4.16 -6.72 -10.58
C MET A 1 3.07 -7.70 -10.98
N SER A 2 3.19 -8.99 -10.66
CA SER A 2 2.09 -9.94 -10.85
C SER A 2 0.93 -9.59 -9.91
N LYS A 3 -0.33 -9.93 -10.27
CA LYS A 3 -1.51 -9.70 -9.40
C LYS A 3 -1.28 -10.22 -7.97
N LEU A 4 -0.61 -11.36 -7.85
CA LEU A 4 -0.23 -11.97 -6.57
C LEU A 4 0.69 -11.07 -5.73
N GLY A 5 1.65 -10.36 -6.33
CA GLY A 5 2.53 -9.44 -5.60
C GLY A 5 1.79 -8.24 -5.03
N VAL A 6 0.83 -7.69 -5.78
CA VAL A 6 0.00 -6.57 -5.31
C VAL A 6 -0.94 -7.02 -4.19
N THR A 7 -1.56 -8.20 -4.35
CA THR A 7 -2.38 -8.79 -3.29
C THR A 7 -1.57 -9.04 -2.02
N ALA A 8 -0.34 -9.58 -2.15
CA ALA A 8 0.54 -9.79 -1.01
C ALA A 8 0.87 -8.47 -0.30
N LEU A 9 1.22 -7.41 -1.05
CA LEU A 9 1.47 -6.09 -0.47
C LEU A 9 0.23 -5.51 0.23
N ALA A 10 -0.96 -5.67 -0.34
CA ALA A 10 -2.20 -5.22 0.30
C ALA A 10 -2.48 -5.97 1.61
N VAL A 11 -2.31 -7.29 1.63
CA VAL A 11 -2.48 -8.11 2.84
C VAL A 11 -1.44 -7.73 3.89
N LEU A 12 -0.17 -7.57 3.51
CA LEU A 12 0.89 -7.14 4.42
C LEU A 12 0.64 -5.74 4.97
N PHE A 13 0.17 -4.81 4.15
CA PHE A 13 -0.19 -3.47 4.60
C PHE A 13 -1.28 -3.51 5.68
N LEU A 14 -2.37 -4.22 5.42
CA LEU A 14 -3.47 -4.37 6.39
C LEU A 14 -3.04 -5.13 7.65
N GLY A 15 -2.20 -6.16 7.50
CA GLY A 15 -1.61 -6.88 8.63
C GLY A 15 -0.71 -6.00 9.49
N GLY A 16 0.10 -5.14 8.86
CA GLY A 16 0.92 -4.15 9.57
C GLY A 16 0.07 -3.13 10.33
N LEU A 17 -1.00 -2.61 9.73
CA LEU A 17 -1.95 -1.74 10.42
C LEU A 17 -2.64 -2.45 11.60
N TRP A 18 -2.96 -3.73 11.43
CA TRP A 18 -3.53 -4.54 12.50
C TRP A 18 -2.55 -4.66 13.68
N LEU A 19 -1.26 -4.91 13.44
CA LEU A 19 -0.27 -4.96 14.53
C LEU A 19 -0.21 -3.65 15.32
N ILE A 20 -0.38 -2.51 14.67
CA ILE A 20 -0.42 -1.21 15.35
C ILE A 20 -1.69 -1.11 16.24
N ALA A 21 -2.82 -1.60 15.76
CA ALA A 21 -4.10 -1.54 16.47
C ALA A 21 -4.27 -2.64 17.55
N ALA A 22 -3.61 -3.79 17.39
CA ALA A 22 -3.82 -4.99 18.18
C ALA A 22 -3.65 -4.79 19.70
N PRO A 23 -2.63 -4.05 20.20
CA PRO A 23 -2.46 -3.84 21.63
C PRO A 23 -3.67 -3.17 22.30
N PHE A 24 -4.34 -2.28 21.57
CA PHE A 24 -5.49 -1.52 22.06
C PHE A 24 -6.80 -2.27 21.85
N ALA A 25 -6.94 -2.95 20.70
CA ALA A 25 -8.13 -3.72 20.36
C ALA A 25 -8.27 -4.99 21.22
N VAL A 26 -7.16 -5.68 21.48
CA VAL A 26 -7.13 -6.91 22.30
C VAL A 26 -7.01 -6.59 23.80
N GLY A 27 -6.50 -5.41 24.15
CA GLY A 27 -6.49 -4.92 25.53
C GLY A 27 -5.36 -5.46 26.42
N TYR A 28 -4.27 -5.97 25.84
CA TYR A 28 -3.08 -6.34 26.63
C TYR A 28 -2.16 -5.15 26.93
N GLN A 29 -2.38 -3.99 26.30
CA GLN A 29 -1.76 -2.74 26.71
C GLN A 29 -2.63 -2.06 27.79
N PRO A 30 -2.13 -1.86 29.02
CA PRO A 30 -2.90 -1.18 30.07
C PRO A 30 -3.17 0.29 29.71
N LEU A 31 -4.40 0.75 29.99
CA LEU A 31 -4.80 2.15 29.86
C LEU A 31 -4.18 2.99 30.99
N GLY A 32 -3.50 4.08 30.64
CA GLY A 32 -2.84 4.97 31.60
C GLY A 32 -1.52 4.43 32.20
N GLY A 33 -1.13 3.20 31.85
CA GLY A 33 0.16 2.62 32.21
C GLY A 33 1.24 2.86 31.15
N GLY A 34 2.50 2.59 31.50
CA GLY A 34 3.59 2.57 30.52
C GLY A 34 3.37 1.52 29.42
N TRP A 35 3.96 1.74 28.24
CA TRP A 35 3.91 0.77 27.16
C TRP A 35 4.65 -0.51 27.53
N VAL A 36 3.97 -1.64 27.45
CA VAL A 36 4.62 -2.94 27.62
C VAL A 36 5.51 -3.24 26.42
N THR A 37 6.53 -4.07 26.63
CA THR A 37 7.49 -4.44 25.58
C THR A 37 6.81 -4.99 24.33
N ALA A 38 5.75 -5.79 24.52
CA ALA A 38 4.94 -6.33 23.41
C ALA A 38 4.34 -5.21 22.55
N THR A 39 3.65 -4.23 23.15
CA THR A 39 3.08 -3.09 22.44
C THR A 39 4.12 -2.30 21.66
N ARG A 40 5.29 -2.03 22.27
CA ARG A 40 6.36 -1.31 21.56
C ARG A 40 6.85 -2.11 20.34
N ASN A 41 7.01 -3.43 20.48
CA ASN A 41 7.39 -4.30 19.38
C ASN A 41 6.34 -4.29 18.26
N ASP A 42 5.07 -4.44 18.62
CA ASP A 42 3.97 -4.49 17.65
C ASP A 42 3.84 -3.17 16.86
N LEU A 43 4.03 -2.03 17.55
CA LEU A 43 4.06 -0.72 16.90
C LEU A 43 5.22 -0.58 15.91
N TRP A 44 6.44 -0.98 16.28
CA TRP A 44 7.60 -0.88 15.38
C TRP A 44 7.50 -1.84 14.20
N VAL A 45 7.15 -3.10 14.44
CA VAL A 45 6.98 -4.11 13.38
C VAL A 45 5.81 -3.72 12.48
N GLY A 46 4.68 -3.33 13.06
CA GLY A 46 3.51 -2.88 12.33
C GLY A 46 3.77 -1.65 11.45
N ALA A 47 4.47 -0.65 11.98
CA ALA A 47 4.87 0.54 11.23
C ALA A 47 5.83 0.21 10.07
N LEU A 48 6.80 -0.66 10.29
CA LEU A 48 7.76 -1.04 9.24
C LEU A 48 7.08 -1.84 8.13
N VAL A 49 6.29 -2.86 8.50
CA VAL A 49 5.58 -3.72 7.55
C VAL A 49 4.56 -2.90 6.75
N SER A 50 3.75 -2.07 7.41
CA SER A 50 2.79 -1.20 6.72
C SER A 50 3.49 -0.17 5.84
N GLY A 51 4.55 0.48 6.33
CA GLY A 51 5.29 1.49 5.57
C GLY A 51 5.91 0.95 4.28
N ILE A 52 6.62 -0.19 4.35
CA ILE A 52 7.24 -0.81 3.17
C ILE A 52 6.17 -1.29 2.19
N SER A 53 5.11 -1.93 2.68
CA SER A 53 4.05 -2.44 1.83
C SER A 53 3.30 -1.31 1.13
N PHE A 54 3.04 -0.22 1.84
CA PHE A 54 2.42 0.97 1.30
C PHE A 54 3.28 1.62 0.21
N ALA A 55 4.59 1.78 0.44
CA ALA A 55 5.51 2.30 -0.57
C ALA A 55 5.48 1.44 -1.85
N GLY A 56 5.47 0.11 -1.71
CA GLY A 56 5.32 -0.81 -2.83
C GLY A 56 4.01 -0.63 -3.60
N LEU A 57 2.89 -0.46 -2.90
CA LEU A 57 1.58 -0.18 -3.50
C LEU A 57 1.55 1.15 -4.24
N VAL A 58 2.16 2.20 -3.67
CA VAL A 58 2.25 3.53 -4.29
C VAL A 58 3.06 3.48 -5.59
N VAL A 59 4.21 2.80 -5.58
CA VAL A 59 5.02 2.61 -6.79
C VAL A 59 4.21 1.84 -7.85
N TYR A 60 3.54 0.76 -7.46
CA TYR A 60 2.70 0.00 -8.38
C TYR A 60 1.56 0.84 -8.97
N ALA A 61 0.89 1.64 -8.14
CA ALA A 61 -0.19 2.52 -8.59
C ALA A 61 0.33 3.60 -9.54
N ALA A 62 1.48 4.20 -9.25
CA ALA A 62 2.12 5.18 -10.12
C ALA A 62 2.46 4.58 -11.50
N ASP A 63 3.02 3.37 -11.53
CA ASP A 63 3.33 2.67 -12.79
C ASP A 63 2.06 2.33 -13.57
N ALA A 64 1.02 1.83 -12.89
CA ALA A 64 -0.26 1.52 -13.53
C ALA A 64 -0.92 2.77 -14.14
N LEU A 65 -0.86 3.92 -13.45
CA LEU A 65 -1.38 5.18 -13.95
C LEU A 65 -0.55 5.71 -15.13
N ARG A 66 0.79 5.57 -15.10
CA ARG A 66 1.69 5.95 -16.20
C ARG A 66 1.40 5.14 -17.47
N GLU A 67 1.20 3.83 -17.31
CA GLU A 67 0.83 2.91 -18.40
C GLU A 67 -0.50 3.31 -19.04
N LEU A 68 -1.54 3.58 -18.23
CA LEU A 68 -2.84 4.04 -18.71
C LEU A 68 -2.75 5.39 -19.42
N ALA A 69 -2.00 6.33 -18.86
CA ALA A 69 -1.78 7.64 -19.47
C ALA A 69 -1.03 7.54 -20.81
N ALA A 70 -0.05 6.64 -20.93
CA ALA A 70 0.65 6.39 -22.19
C ALA A 70 -0.30 5.84 -23.26
N ARG A 71 -1.12 4.84 -22.92
CA ARG A 71 -2.11 4.26 -23.85
C ARG A 71 -3.12 5.29 -24.34
N GLY A 72 -3.59 6.17 -23.46
CA GLY A 72 -4.49 7.27 -23.83
C GLY A 72 -3.89 8.24 -24.84
N ARG A 73 -2.60 8.57 -24.70
CA ARG A 73 -1.89 9.43 -25.66
C ARG A 73 -1.76 8.78 -27.05
N HIS A 74 -1.47 7.48 -27.12
CA HIS A 74 -1.37 6.76 -28.39
C HIS A 74 -2.72 6.61 -29.10
N ALA A 75 -3.82 6.44 -28.35
CA ALA A 75 -5.16 6.40 -28.94
C ALA A 75 -5.52 7.75 -29.60
N ARG A 76 -5.27 8.86 -28.90
CA ARG A 76 -5.55 10.21 -29.42
C ARG A 76 -4.68 10.60 -30.63
N GLY A 77 -3.43 10.13 -30.69
CA GLY A 77 -2.55 10.37 -31.84
C GLY A 77 -3.07 9.73 -33.13
N ARG A 78 -3.59 8.50 -33.06
CA ARG A 78 -4.14 7.78 -34.23
C ARG A 78 -5.42 8.41 -34.77
N GLU A 79 -6.25 8.97 -33.89
CA GLU A 79 -7.46 9.69 -34.29
C GLU A 79 -7.12 10.99 -35.03
N ALA A 80 -6.09 11.71 -34.59
CA ALA A 80 -5.62 12.93 -35.26
C ALA A 80 -5.06 12.66 -36.67
N GLU A 81 -4.34 11.56 -36.85
CA GLU A 81 -3.77 11.15 -38.16
C GLU A 81 -4.87 10.74 -39.15
N SER A 82 -5.93 10.07 -38.69
CA SER A 82 -7.08 9.70 -39.54
C SER A 82 -7.98 10.84 -40.01
N VAL A 83 -7.86 12.03 -39.41
CA VAL A 83 -8.64 13.23 -39.78
C VAL A 83 -7.89 14.09 -40.81
N THR A 84 -6.58 13.87 -40.96
CA THR A 84 -5.74 14.61 -41.90
C THR A 84 -5.52 13.91 -43.25
N ASP A 85 -5.90 12.64 -43.36
CA ASP A 85 -5.99 11.87 -44.62
C ASP A 85 -7.37 12.05 -45.28
#